data_AF-A0A9D8TQ04-F1
#
_entry.id   AF-A0A9D8TQ04-F1
#
_cell.length_a   1.000
_cell.length_b   1.000
_cell.length_c   1.000
_cell.angle_alpha   90.00
_cell.angle_beta   90.00
_cell.angle_gamma   90.00
#
_symmetry.space_group_name_H-M   'P 1'
#
loop_
_entity.id
_entity.type
_entity.pdbx_description
1 polymer ?
#
loop_
_entity_poly.entity_id
_entity_poly.type
_entity_poly.pdbx_seq_one_letter_code
_entity_poly.pdbx_strand_id
1 'polypeptide(L)'
;MTSRPELRARARQKLGGQIFASNWLMALLSILIASLIISAVSFTGIGPLLLIGPLYFGLAAVFLSRARGKENVDLADLFKGFTDGGFVRLLLLGLLQEIFIFLWSLLFLIPGIVKSYSYSQAIYLAYDNPDWDWKQCIDESRRIMNGYKWKLFVL
;
A
#
# COMPACT_ATOMS: atom_id res chain seq x y z
N MET A 1 -4.29 20.30 -15.54
CA MET A 1 -3.74 18.94 -15.36
C MET A 1 -2.23 19.08 -15.21
N THR A 2 -1.63 18.64 -14.11
CA THR A 2 -0.17 18.66 -13.96
C THR A 2 0.47 17.69 -14.97
N SER A 3 1.49 18.14 -15.69
CA SER A 3 2.14 17.29 -16.70
C SER A 3 2.99 16.20 -16.02
N ARG A 4 3.17 15.03 -16.66
CA ARG A 4 4.01 13.93 -16.09
C ARG A 4 5.42 14.39 -15.71
N PRO A 5 6.12 15.20 -16.54
CA PRO A 5 7.42 15.75 -16.16
C PRO A 5 7.36 16.61 -14.91
N GLU A 6 6.34 17.45 -14.75
CA GLU A 6 6.17 18.27 -13.54
C GLU A 6 5.95 17.43 -12.29
N LEU A 7 5.14 16.37 -12.36
CA LEU A 7 4.92 15.47 -11.23
C LEU A 7 6.23 14.78 -10.81
N ARG A 8 7.02 14.29 -11.78
CA ARG A 8 8.34 13.67 -11.52
C ARG A 8 9.34 14.70 -10.96
N ALA A 9 9.35 15.92 -11.49
CA ALA A 9 10.21 17.00 -11.00
C ALA A 9 9.88 17.38 -9.55
N ARG A 10 8.59 17.56 -9.23
CA ARG A 10 8.13 17.84 -7.86
C ARG A 10 8.47 16.72 -6.89
N ALA A 11 8.30 15.46 -7.31
CA ALA A 11 8.66 14.30 -6.48
C ALA A 11 10.16 14.27 -6.18
N ARG A 12 11.02 14.50 -7.19
CA ARG A 12 12.48 14.57 -7.01
C ARG A 12 12.89 15.72 -6.10
N GLN A 13 12.27 16.89 -6.26
CA GLN A 13 12.54 18.04 -5.40
C GLN A 13 12.16 17.78 -3.94
N LYS A 14 11.04 17.10 -3.68
CA LYS A 14 10.61 16.69 -2.33
C LYS A 14 11.51 15.63 -1.70
N LEU A 15 12.06 14.71 -2.51
CA LEU A 15 12.94 13.65 -2.02
C LEU A 15 14.35 14.17 -1.71
N GLY A 16 14.80 15.24 -2.38
CA GLY A 16 16.14 15.81 -2.20
C GLY A 16 17.25 14.89 -2.72
N GLY A 17 18.40 15.45 -3.07
CA GLY A 17 19.56 14.69 -3.59
C GLY A 17 20.33 13.88 -2.54
N GLN A 18 19.88 13.90 -1.28
CA GLN A 18 20.59 13.26 -0.17
C GLN A 18 19.92 11.93 0.19
N ILE A 19 20.52 10.84 -0.29
CA ILE A 19 20.09 9.44 -0.09
C ILE A 19 20.06 9.06 1.41
N PHE A 20 20.71 9.84 2.29
CA PHE A 20 20.76 9.65 3.74
C PHE A 20 19.99 10.69 4.56
N ALA A 21 19.12 11.50 3.93
CA ALA A 21 18.23 12.39 4.68
C ALA A 21 17.25 11.60 5.56
N SER A 22 16.73 12.25 6.62
CA SER A 22 15.71 11.70 7.54
C SER A 22 14.57 10.93 6.84
N ASN A 23 14.18 11.36 5.63
CA ASN A 23 13.14 10.70 4.83
C ASN A 23 13.50 9.29 4.36
N TRP A 24 14.72 9.11 3.85
CA TRP A 24 15.19 7.82 3.35
C TRP A 24 15.45 6.84 4.50
N LEU A 25 15.96 7.35 5.63
CA LEU A 25 16.13 6.56 6.84
C LEU A 25 14.78 6.05 7.36
N MET A 26 13.77 6.92 7.48
CA MET A 26 12.42 6.51 7.89
C MET A 26 11.80 5.47 6.94
N ALA A 27 11.98 5.65 5.63
CA ALA A 27 11.53 4.69 4.62
C ALA A 27 12.19 3.32 4.82
N LEU A 28 13.50 3.30 5.00
CA LEU A 28 14.29 2.08 5.16
C LEU A 28 13.94 1.37 6.46
N LEU A 29 13.84 2.10 7.58
CA LEU A 29 13.44 1.55 8.87
C LEU A 29 12.01 0.99 8.82
N SER A 30 11.09 1.69 8.15
CA SER A 30 9.71 1.23 7.98
C SER A 30 9.62 -0.10 7.22
N ILE A 31 10.36 -0.20 6.11
CA ILE A 31 10.43 -1.43 5.31
C ILE A 31 11.11 -2.55 6.11
N LEU A 32 12.19 -2.25 6.83
CA LEU A 32 12.91 -3.22 7.66
C LEU A 32 12.04 -3.76 8.80
N ILE A 33 11.34 -2.90 9.52
CA ILE A 33 10.43 -3.32 10.59
C ILE A 33 9.30 -4.18 10.03
N ALA A 34 8.66 -3.74 8.94
CA ALA A 34 7.60 -4.50 8.30
C ALA A 34 8.09 -5.88 7.83
N SER A 35 9.27 -5.97 7.22
CA SER A 35 9.83 -7.24 6.74
C SER A 35 10.21 -8.18 7.89
N LEU A 36 10.77 -7.66 8.98
CA LEU A 36 11.08 -8.44 10.19
C LEU A 36 9.80 -9.00 10.83
N ILE A 37 8.72 -8.22 10.90
CA ILE A 37 7.43 -8.68 11.43
C ILE A 37 6.89 -9.83 10.59
N ILE A 38 6.86 -9.67 9.25
CA ILE A 38 6.39 -10.73 8.34
C ILE A 38 7.26 -11.98 8.45
N SER A 39 8.59 -11.83 8.48
CA SER A 39 9.52 -12.94 8.63
C SER A 39 9.30 -13.66 9.96
N ALA A 40 9.10 -12.92 11.05
CA ALA A 40 8.86 -13.48 12.37
C ALA A 40 7.56 -14.28 12.43
N VAL A 41 6.48 -13.89 11.73
CA VAL A 41 5.23 -14.66 11.77
C VAL A 41 5.14 -15.76 10.72
N SER A 42 6.08 -15.81 9.76
CA SER A 42 6.07 -16.76 8.65
C SER A 42 6.09 -18.23 9.10
N PHE A 43 6.72 -18.55 10.23
CA PHE A 43 6.77 -19.93 10.74
C PHE A 43 5.39 -20.49 11.14
N THR A 44 4.40 -19.63 11.36
CA THR A 44 3.04 -20.03 11.72
C THR A 44 2.18 -20.44 10.52
N GLY A 45 2.63 -20.18 9.29
CA GLY A 45 1.88 -20.39 8.05
C GLY A 45 0.77 -19.36 7.82
N ILE A 46 -0.13 -19.18 8.79
CA ILE A 46 -1.28 -18.26 8.68
C ILE A 46 -0.94 -16.81 9.04
N GLY A 47 0.11 -16.58 9.84
CA GLY A 47 0.49 -15.26 10.34
C GLY A 47 0.63 -14.19 9.25
N PRO A 48 1.36 -14.44 8.14
CA PRO A 48 1.49 -13.46 7.06
C PRO A 48 0.14 -13.04 6.47
N LEU A 49 -0.81 -13.96 6.29
CA LEU A 49 -2.14 -13.66 5.74
C LEU A 49 -2.95 -12.71 6.64
N LEU A 50 -2.80 -12.84 7.95
CA LEU A 50 -3.50 -11.99 8.93
C LEU A 50 -2.89 -10.60 9.02
N LEU A 51 -1.58 -10.47 8.82
CA LEU A 51 -0.87 -9.21 9.00
C LEU A 51 -0.69 -8.41 7.70
N ILE A 52 -0.75 -9.04 6.52
CA ILE A 52 -0.39 -8.40 5.26
C ILE A 52 -1.21 -7.12 4.97
N GLY A 53 -2.53 -7.17 5.16
CA GLY A 53 -3.41 -6.02 4.90
C GLY A 53 -3.13 -4.83 5.83
N PRO A 54 -3.27 -5.00 7.16
CA PRO A 54 -2.98 -3.97 8.15
C PRO A 54 -1.55 -3.42 8.08
N LEU A 55 -0.56 -4.28 7.85
CA LEU A 55 0.84 -3.85 7.75
C LEU A 55 1.11 -3.06 6.47
N TYR A 56 0.55 -3.48 5.34
CA TYR A 56 0.66 -2.75 4.08
C TYR A 56 -0.04 -1.39 4.17
N PHE A 57 -1.17 -1.33 4.88
CA PHE A 57 -1.82 -0.07 5.22
C PHE A 57 -0.94 0.84 6.08
N GLY A 58 -0.32 0.31 7.14
CA GLY A 58 0.59 1.08 7.99
C GLY A 58 1.77 1.66 7.21
N LEU A 59 2.37 0.85 6.32
CA LEU A 59 3.43 1.30 5.43
C LEU A 59 2.95 2.41 4.47
N ALA A 60 1.78 2.21 3.85
CA ALA A 60 1.16 3.22 3.00
C ALA A 60 0.85 4.51 3.77
N ALA A 61 0.37 4.41 5.01
CA ALA A 61 0.06 5.53 5.89
C ALA A 61 1.30 6.37 6.21
N VAL A 62 2.43 5.72 6.55
CA VAL A 62 3.72 6.40 6.78
C VAL A 62 4.17 7.16 5.55
N PHE A 63 4.23 6.49 4.39
CA PHE A 63 4.68 7.12 3.15
C PHE A 63 3.78 8.26 2.69
N LEU A 64 2.46 8.07 2.77
CA LEU A 64 1.49 9.06 2.34
C LEU A 64 1.47 10.27 3.28
N SER A 65 1.54 10.04 4.60
CA SER A 65 1.66 11.10 5.60
C SER A 65 2.90 11.94 5.37
N ARG A 66 4.04 11.30 5.07
CA ARG A 66 5.30 12.00 4.79
C ARG A 66 5.25 12.75 3.47
N ALA A 67 4.74 12.14 2.40
CA ALA A 67 4.60 12.77 1.08
C ALA A 67 3.69 14.02 1.11
N ARG A 68 2.70 14.02 2.01
CA ARG A 68 1.78 15.14 2.27
C ARG A 68 2.35 16.19 3.24
N GLY A 69 3.57 15.99 3.76
CA GLY A 69 4.26 16.98 4.59
C GLY A 69 3.80 17.02 6.05
N LYS A 70 3.23 15.93 6.59
CA LYS A 70 2.98 15.85 8.03
C LYS A 70 4.33 15.88 8.77
N GLU A 71 4.45 16.79 9.73
CA GLU A 71 5.72 17.06 10.45
C GLU A 71 6.09 15.92 11.40
N ASN A 72 5.10 15.26 12.02
CA ASN A 72 5.29 14.21 13.02
C ASN A 72 4.84 12.83 12.48
N VAL A 73 5.60 12.26 11.55
CA VAL A 73 5.42 10.86 11.14
C VAL A 73 6.38 9.99 11.94
N ASP A 74 5.83 9.09 12.75
CA ASP A 74 6.60 8.19 13.62
C ASP A 74 6.54 6.75 13.09
N LEU A 75 7.50 5.91 13.47
CA LEU A 75 7.48 4.47 13.22
C LEU A 75 6.26 3.79 13.87
N ALA A 76 5.72 4.37 14.95
CA ALA A 76 4.45 3.94 15.54
C ALA A 76 3.28 3.99 14.53
N ASP A 77 3.35 4.85 13.52
CA ASP A 77 2.32 4.94 12.48
C ASP A 77 2.23 3.68 11.61
N LEU A 78 3.27 2.84 11.59
CA LEU A 78 3.23 1.51 10.96
C LEU A 78 2.18 0.60 11.60
N PHE A 79 1.88 0.83 12.87
CA PHE A 79 0.93 0.02 13.63
C PHE A 79 -0.50 0.57 13.58
N LYS A 80 -0.75 1.71 12.93
CA LYS A 80 -2.10 2.29 12.79
C LYS A 80 -3.12 1.35 12.16
N GLY A 81 -2.66 0.47 11.25
CA GLY A 81 -3.52 -0.56 10.68
C GLY A 81 -4.08 -1.56 11.69
N PHE A 82 -3.49 -1.64 12.89
CA PHE A 82 -3.87 -2.55 13.98
C PHE A 82 -4.64 -1.88 15.11
N THR A 83 -4.55 -0.55 15.29
CA THR A 83 -5.07 0.16 16.46
C THR A 83 -6.44 0.82 16.24
N ASP A 84 -6.74 1.27 15.02
CA ASP A 84 -7.79 2.27 14.80
C ASP A 84 -9.20 1.68 14.53
N GLY A 85 -9.54 0.54 15.14
CA GLY A 85 -10.86 -0.13 14.97
C GLY A 85 -11.15 -0.68 13.56
N GLY A 86 -10.35 -0.31 12.56
CA GLY A 86 -10.41 -0.77 11.18
C GLY A 86 -9.60 -2.03 10.88
N PHE A 87 -9.02 -2.70 11.89
CA PHE A 87 -8.17 -3.89 11.69
C PHE A 87 -8.87 -4.97 10.87
N VAL A 88 -10.10 -5.35 11.24
CA VAL A 88 -10.86 -6.41 10.53
C VAL A 88 -11.09 -6.02 9.08
N ARG A 89 -11.43 -4.76 8.81
CA ARG A 89 -11.58 -4.27 7.44
C ARG A 89 -10.28 -4.38 6.66
N LEU A 90 -9.16 -3.92 7.22
CA LEU A 90 -7.86 -3.91 6.54
C LEU A 90 -7.34 -5.33 6.32
N LEU A 91 -7.60 -6.23 7.28
CA LEU A 91 -7.38 -7.66 7.15
C LEU A 91 -8.19 -8.25 6.00
N LEU A 92 -9.50 -7.99 5.95
CA LEU A 92 -10.37 -8.48 4.87
C LEU A 92 -9.95 -7.89 3.52
N LEU A 93 -9.58 -6.61 3.47
CA LEU A 93 -9.10 -5.94 2.27
C LEU A 93 -7.86 -6.64 1.69
N GLY A 94 -6.83 -6.85 2.52
CA GLY A 94 -5.61 -7.54 2.11
C GLY A 94 -5.88 -9.00 1.74
N LEU A 95 -6.60 -9.73 2.59
CA LEU A 95 -6.89 -11.15 2.41
C LEU A 95 -7.69 -11.41 1.11
N LEU A 96 -8.77 -10.67 0.89
CA LEU A 96 -9.60 -10.86 -0.30
C LEU A 96 -8.91 -10.39 -1.57
N GLN A 97 -8.07 -9.36 -1.48
CA GLN A 97 -7.22 -8.96 -2.61
C GLN A 97 -6.28 -10.10 -3.02
N GLU A 98 -5.55 -10.70 -2.07
CA GLU A 98 -4.66 -11.83 -2.35
C GLU A 98 -5.42 -13.04 -2.90
N ILE A 99 -6.57 -13.38 -2.32
CA ILE A 99 -7.42 -14.47 -2.82
C ILE A 99 -7.87 -14.20 -4.26
N PHE A 100 -8.36 -13.00 -4.57
CA PHE A 100 -8.78 -12.67 -5.93
C PHE A 100 -7.61 -12.71 -6.91
N ILE A 101 -6.46 -12.14 -6.56
CA ILE A 101 -5.25 -12.19 -7.41
C ILE A 101 -4.84 -13.64 -7.64
N PHE A 102 -4.79 -14.46 -6.59
CA PHE A 102 -4.45 -15.87 -6.66
C PHE A 102 -5.41 -16.66 -7.57
N LEU A 103 -6.72 -16.48 -7.41
CA LEU A 103 -7.74 -17.12 -8.25
C LEU A 103 -7.59 -16.74 -9.73
N TRP A 104 -7.34 -15.46 -10.03
CA TRP A 104 -7.09 -15.02 -11.40
C TRP A 104 -5.76 -15.54 -11.96
N SER A 105 -4.74 -15.67 -11.10
CA SER A 105 -3.43 -16.23 -11.46
C SER A 105 -3.49 -17.72 -11.73
N LEU A 106 -4.38 -18.46 -11.04
CA LEU A 106 -4.61 -19.89 -11.25
C LEU A 106 -5.24 -20.16 -12.62
N LEU A 107 -6.09 -19.24 -13.11
CA LEU A 107 -6.64 -19.32 -14.46
C LEU A 107 -5.55 -19.09 -15.50
N PHE A 108 -4.83 -17.96 -15.41
CA PHE A 108 -3.63 -17.67 -16.20
C PHE A 108 -2.75 -16.63 -15.49
N LEU A 109 -1.44 -16.63 -15.74
CA LEU A 109 -0.51 -15.65 -15.12
C LEU A 109 -0.83 -14.20 -15.48
N ILE A 110 -1.11 -13.92 -16.76
CA ILE A 110 -1.38 -12.56 -17.27
C ILE A 110 -2.57 -11.88 -16.58
N PRO A 111 -3.77 -12.48 -16.47
CA PRO A 111 -4.88 -11.86 -15.76
C PRO A 111 -4.61 -11.67 -14.27
N GLY A 112 -3.82 -12.54 -13.64
CA GLY A 112 -3.30 -12.32 -12.28
C GLY A 112 -2.56 -10.99 -12.13
N ILE A 113 -1.60 -10.73 -13.02
CA ILE A 113 -0.84 -9.47 -13.07
C ILE A 113 -1.77 -8.28 -13.34
N VAL A 114 -2.73 -8.41 -14.28
CA VAL A 114 -3.69 -7.32 -14.56
C VAL A 114 -4.53 -7.00 -13.32
N LYS A 115 -4.89 -8.01 -12.51
CA LYS A 115 -5.69 -7.83 -11.29
C LYS A 115 -4.89 -7.25 -10.15
N SER A 116 -3.61 -7.59 -9.99
CA SER A 116 -2.76 -6.94 -8.99
C SER A 116 -2.67 -5.43 -9.23
N TYR A 117 -2.49 -4.99 -10.48
CA TYR A 117 -2.57 -3.57 -10.83
C TYR A 117 -3.98 -2.99 -10.67
N SER A 118 -5.03 -3.79 -10.89
CA SER A 118 -6.40 -3.32 -10.72
C SER A 118 -6.78 -3.02 -9.27
N TYR A 119 -6.06 -3.59 -8.30
CA TYR A 119 -6.32 -3.41 -6.86
C TYR A 119 -5.30 -2.51 -6.17
N SER A 120 -4.24 -2.08 -6.86
CA SER A 120 -3.12 -1.34 -6.27
C SER A 120 -3.51 -0.06 -5.52
N GLN A 121 -4.68 0.54 -5.82
CA GLN A 121 -5.14 1.76 -5.17
C GLN A 121 -6.02 1.52 -3.92
N ALA A 122 -6.42 0.28 -3.66
CA ALA A 122 -7.45 -0.01 -2.67
C ALA A 122 -7.01 0.36 -1.25
N ILE A 123 -5.73 0.16 -0.92
CA ILE A 123 -5.17 0.51 0.39
C ILE A 123 -5.06 2.03 0.57
N TYR A 124 -4.70 2.78 -0.47
CA TYR A 124 -4.68 4.24 -0.40
C TYR A 124 -6.09 4.82 -0.27
N LEU A 125 -7.07 4.22 -0.96
CA LEU A 125 -8.48 4.58 -0.80
C LEU A 125 -8.99 4.31 0.62
N ALA A 126 -8.57 3.20 1.25
CA ALA A 126 -8.89 2.90 2.63
C ALA A 126 -8.26 3.91 3.62
N TYR A 127 -7.11 4.50 3.29
CA TYR A 127 -6.50 5.56 4.08
C TYR A 127 -7.24 6.88 3.94
N ASP A 128 -7.64 7.23 2.71
CA ASP A 128 -8.34 8.49 2.42
C ASP A 128 -9.81 8.46 2.83
N ASN A 129 -10.43 7.27 2.90
CA ASN A 129 -11.85 7.08 3.25
C ASN A 129 -11.98 6.07 4.41
N PRO A 130 -11.77 6.50 5.66
CA PRO A 130 -11.76 5.61 6.82
C PRO A 130 -13.13 5.02 7.16
N ASP A 131 -14.22 5.46 6.52
CA ASP A 131 -15.57 4.92 6.69
C ASP A 131 -15.94 3.86 5.64
N TRP A 132 -15.12 3.69 4.60
CA TRP A 132 -15.41 2.73 3.53
C TRP A 132 -15.12 1.32 3.98
N ASP A 133 -15.91 0.37 3.48
CA ASP A 133 -15.65 -1.06 3.63
C ASP A 133 -14.60 -1.56 2.62
N TRP A 134 -14.04 -2.75 2.88
CA TRP A 134 -13.03 -3.37 2.01
C TRP A 134 -13.54 -3.48 0.56
N LYS A 135 -14.83 -3.80 0.37
CA LYS A 135 -15.43 -3.95 -0.95
C LYS A 135 -15.47 -2.62 -1.71
N GLN A 136 -15.87 -1.54 -1.03
CA GLN A 136 -15.92 -0.21 -1.65
C GLN A 136 -14.53 0.22 -2.12
N CYS A 137 -13.49 -0.07 -1.31
CA CYS A 137 -12.11 0.22 -1.67
C CYS A 137 -11.65 -0.56 -2.92
N ILE A 138 -11.98 -1.86 -3.01
CA ILE A 138 -11.65 -2.70 -4.17
C ILE A 138 -12.42 -2.23 -5.42
N ASP A 139 -13.71 -1.97 -5.29
CA ASP A 139 -14.59 -1.56 -6.40
C ASP A 139 -14.11 -0.24 -6.99
N GLU A 140 -13.80 0.72 -6.13
CA GLU A 140 -13.32 2.02 -6.56
C GLU A 140 -11.91 1.94 -7.15
N SER A 141 -11.02 1.15 -6.56
CA SER A 141 -9.69 0.87 -7.10
C SER A 141 -9.77 0.32 -8.54
N ARG A 142 -10.68 -0.62 -8.79
CA ARG A 142 -10.93 -1.14 -10.14
C ARG A 142 -11.41 -0.07 -11.11
N ARG A 143 -12.31 0.80 -10.65
CA ARG A 143 -12.90 1.89 -11.46
C ARG A 143 -11.83 2.88 -11.88
N ILE A 144 -11.02 3.37 -10.95
CA ILE A 144 -9.98 4.38 -11.24
C ILE A 144 -8.78 3.79 -11.99
N MET A 145 -8.49 2.50 -11.80
CA MET A 145 -7.44 1.81 -12.55
C MET A 145 -7.88 1.38 -13.95
N ASN A 146 -9.14 1.60 -14.35
CA ASN A 146 -9.57 1.32 -15.71
C ASN A 146 -8.91 2.30 -16.70
N GLY A 147 -8.15 1.79 -17.68
CA GLY A 147 -7.34 2.61 -18.59
C GLY A 147 -6.02 3.15 -18.02
N TYR A 148 -5.71 2.89 -16.74
CA TYR A 148 -4.48 3.36 -16.07
C TYR A 148 -3.49 2.25 -15.68
N LYS A 149 -3.86 0.97 -15.77
CA LYS A 149 -2.99 -0.19 -15.42
C LYS A 149 -1.66 -0.15 -16.17
N TRP A 150 -1.69 0.05 -17.49
CA TRP A 150 -0.48 0.15 -18.30
C TRP A 150 0.39 1.35 -17.90
N LYS A 151 -0.22 2.47 -17.53
CA LYS A 151 0.50 3.67 -17.08
C LYS A 151 1.23 3.43 -15.77
N LEU A 152 0.70 2.57 -14.90
CA LEU A 152 1.35 2.15 -13.66
C LEU A 152 2.48 1.14 -13.91
N PHE A 153 2.31 0.25 -14.89
CA PHE A 153 3.34 -0.72 -15.29
C PHE A 153 4.63 -0.06 -15.81
N VAL A 154 4.51 1.04 -16.56
CA VAL A 154 5.64 1.75 -17.19
C VAL A 154 6.17 2.95 -16.38
N LEU A 155 5.73 3.12 -15.12
CA LEU A 155 5.98 4.33 -14.32
C LEU A 155 7.46 4.52 -13.96
#